data_AF-A0A6N4Q5U2-F1
#
_entry.id   AF-A0A6N4Q5U2-F1
#
_cell.length_a   1.000
_cell.length_b   1.000
_cell.length_c   1.000
_cell.angle_alpha   90.00
_cell.angle_beta   90.00
_cell.angle_gamma   90.00
#
_symmetry.space_group_name_H-M   'P 1'
#
loop_
_entity.id
_entity.type
_entity.pdbx_description
1 polymer ?
#
loop_
_entity_poly.entity_id
_entity_poly.type
_entity_poly.pdbx_seq_one_letter_code
_entity_poly.pdbx_strand_id
1 'polypeptide(L)'
;MKIIESARGPKLPLKLQVLAKPGRRISDLARKFGLNRQHVNSVIVGKYNSARVDSILKNEWGISVEEARSIYKEHKERIALGNPVTAREAFEWKTRVSFRQATQSGKTTKTWEEYLAVMDQVSWPTFQYSFTQRGVAA
;
A
#
# COMPACT_ATOMS: atom_id res chain seq x y z
N MET A 1 -23.09 -2.52 7.13
CA MET A 1 -21.64 -2.25 7.01
C MET A 1 -21.43 -0.83 6.48
N LYS A 2 -20.85 0.07 7.28
CA LYS A 2 -20.66 1.48 6.88
C LYS A 2 -19.49 1.55 5.88
N ILE A 3 -19.77 2.06 4.69
CA ILE A 3 -18.75 2.30 3.65
C ILE A 3 -17.81 3.40 4.16
N ILE A 4 -16.52 3.08 4.33
CA ILE A 4 -15.49 3.91 4.98
C ILE A 4 -14.99 5.06 4.07
N GLU A 5 -15.52 5.20 2.86
CA GLU A 5 -14.93 6.05 1.82
C GLU A 5 -15.65 7.38 1.55
N SER A 6 -16.53 7.85 2.43
CA SER A 6 -17.13 9.19 2.30
C SER A 6 -16.31 10.28 3.00
N ALA A 7 -15.08 10.54 2.53
CA ALA A 7 -14.41 11.80 2.90
C ALA A 7 -13.45 12.28 1.81
N ARG A 8 -13.95 13.23 0.99
CA ARG A 8 -13.29 14.22 0.12
C ARG A 8 -11.96 13.83 -0.55
N GLY A 9 -12.02 13.61 -1.87
CA GLY A 9 -10.89 13.56 -2.80
C GLY A 9 -10.44 12.14 -3.19
N PRO A 10 -9.78 11.95 -4.35
CA PRO A 10 -9.26 10.64 -4.76
C PRO A 10 -8.16 10.20 -3.79
N LYS A 11 -8.53 9.33 -2.85
CA LYS A 11 -7.58 8.70 -1.93
C LYS A 11 -6.83 7.61 -2.68
N LEU A 12 -5.55 7.45 -2.34
CA LEU A 12 -4.78 6.28 -2.75
C LEU A 12 -5.55 5.01 -2.37
N PRO A 13 -5.54 3.94 -3.18
CA PRO A 13 -6.04 2.63 -2.78
C PRO A 13 -5.52 2.21 -1.42
N LEU A 14 -6.34 1.50 -0.63
CA LEU A 14 -5.98 1.13 0.74
C LEU A 14 -4.67 0.33 0.83
N LYS A 15 -4.44 -0.59 -0.11
CA LYS A 15 -3.18 -1.35 -0.28
C LYS A 15 -1.95 -0.45 -0.51
N LEU A 16 -2.11 0.72 -1.14
CA LEU A 16 -1.02 1.69 -1.30
C LEU A 16 -0.87 2.59 -0.07
N GLN A 17 -1.98 2.94 0.60
CA GLN A 17 -1.94 3.74 1.82
C GLN A 17 -1.14 3.08 2.95
N VAL A 18 -1.22 1.75 3.07
CA VAL A 18 -0.49 0.99 4.12
C VAL A 18 1.03 0.97 3.91
N LEU A 19 1.49 1.19 2.68
CA LEU A 19 2.91 1.36 2.34
C LEU A 19 3.37 2.82 2.55
N ALA A 20 2.46 3.77 2.32
CA ALA A 20 2.67 5.21 2.47
C ALA A 20 2.69 5.68 3.95
N LYS A 21 3.63 5.15 4.74
CA LYS A 21 3.92 5.62 6.11
C LYS A 21 4.52 7.03 6.13
N PRO A 22 4.49 7.77 7.25
CA PRO A 22 5.22 9.04 7.37
C PRO A 22 6.68 8.91 6.90
N GLY A 23 7.15 9.83 6.06
CA GLY A 23 8.46 9.77 5.41
C GLY A 23 8.49 8.98 4.10
N ARG A 24 7.42 8.23 3.79
CA ARG A 24 7.22 7.48 2.54
C ARG A 24 5.89 7.79 1.86
N ARG A 25 5.19 8.86 2.24
CA ARG A 25 3.98 9.30 1.52
C ARG A 25 4.38 9.84 0.14
N ILE A 26 3.45 9.90 -0.82
CA ILE A 26 3.74 10.50 -2.14
C ILE A 26 4.30 11.93 -1.98
N SER A 27 3.75 12.73 -1.06
CA SER A 27 4.27 14.07 -0.76
C SER A 27 5.72 14.05 -0.27
N ASP A 28 6.06 13.06 0.56
CA ASP A 28 7.37 12.95 1.19
C ASP A 28 8.39 12.44 0.18
N LEU A 29 8.02 11.46 -0.64
CA LEU A 29 8.80 10.96 -1.76
C LEU A 29 9.04 12.05 -2.81
N ALA A 30 7.99 12.78 -3.17
CA ALA A 30 8.08 13.90 -4.10
C ALA A 30 9.09 14.94 -3.60
N ARG A 31 9.02 15.30 -2.31
CA ARG A 31 9.98 16.22 -1.69
C ARG A 31 11.39 15.65 -1.65
N LYS A 32 11.56 14.42 -1.15
CA LYS A 32 12.86 13.75 -0.98
C LYS A 32 13.63 13.61 -2.30
N PHE A 33 12.91 13.33 -3.38
CA PHE A 33 13.52 13.10 -4.70
C PHE A 33 13.36 14.28 -5.66
N GLY A 34 12.91 15.45 -5.21
CA GLY A 34 12.76 16.64 -6.06
C GLY A 34 11.79 16.46 -7.23
N LEU A 35 10.68 15.76 -7.02
CA LEU A 35 9.64 15.49 -8.00
C LEU A 35 8.35 16.27 -7.69
N ASN A 36 7.54 16.49 -8.73
CA ASN A 36 6.18 16.99 -8.53
C ASN A 36 5.26 15.86 -8.03
N ARG A 37 4.52 16.11 -6.94
CA ARG A 37 3.53 15.17 -6.38
C ARG A 37 2.51 14.71 -7.44
N GLN A 38 2.03 15.62 -8.28
CA GLN A 38 1.07 15.30 -9.34
C GLN A 38 1.68 14.37 -10.40
N HIS A 39 2.97 14.52 -10.69
CA HIS A 39 3.68 13.63 -11.60
C HIS A 39 3.71 12.19 -11.05
N VAL A 40 4.10 12.01 -9.78
CA VAL A 40 4.10 10.69 -9.13
C VAL A 40 2.71 10.06 -9.12
N ASN A 41 1.68 10.85 -8.79
CA ASN A 41 0.30 10.35 -8.83
C ASN A 41 -0.14 9.96 -10.24
N SER A 42 0.20 10.76 -11.26
CA SER A 42 -0.17 10.49 -12.64
C SER A 42 0.52 9.22 -13.18
N VAL A 43 1.72 8.91 -12.70
CA VAL A 43 2.40 7.65 -13.02
C VAL A 43 1.69 6.44 -12.39
N ILE A 44 1.29 6.54 -11.12
CA ILE A 44 0.54 5.49 -10.40
C ILE A 44 -0.83 5.24 -11.04
N VAL A 45 -1.51 6.30 -11.49
CA VAL A 45 -2.82 6.20 -12.17
C VAL A 45 -2.67 5.75 -13.64
N GLY A 46 -1.45 5.62 -14.15
CA GLY A 46 -1.19 5.12 -15.51
C GLY A 46 -1.29 6.17 -16.62
N LYS A 47 -1.31 7.46 -16.29
CA LYS A 47 -1.30 8.56 -17.27
C LYS A 47 0.07 8.83 -17.90
N TYR A 48 1.15 8.51 -17.18
CA TYR A 48 2.52 8.70 -17.64
C TYR A 48 3.40 7.51 -17.24
N ASN A 49 4.45 7.25 -18.01
CA ASN A 49 5.52 6.33 -17.66
C ASN A 49 6.74 7.12 -17.16
N SER A 50 7.37 6.65 -16.09
CA SER A 50 8.59 7.25 -15.56
C SER A 50 9.44 6.19 -14.87
N ALA A 51 10.58 5.88 -15.49
CA ALA A 51 11.55 4.93 -14.92
C ALA A 51 12.07 5.41 -13.56
N ARG A 52 12.23 6.74 -13.40
CA ARG A 52 12.65 7.34 -12.13
C ARG A 52 11.63 7.09 -11.02
N VAL A 53 10.33 7.23 -11.30
CA VAL A 53 9.28 6.92 -10.32
C VAL A 53 9.24 5.43 -10.02
N ASP A 54 9.43 4.57 -11.03
CA ASP A 54 9.53 3.12 -10.82
C ASP A 54 10.67 2.72 -9.88
N SER A 55 11.87 3.26 -10.08
CA SER A 55 12.99 3.04 -9.16
C SER A 55 12.69 3.52 -7.73
N ILE A 56 12.02 4.67 -7.58
CA ILE A 56 11.65 5.20 -6.26
C ILE A 56 10.64 4.28 -5.57
N LEU A 57 9.59 3.82 -6.26
CA LEU A 57 8.60 2.91 -5.67
C LEU A 57 9.22 1.56 -5.31
N LYS A 58 10.12 1.02 -6.13
CA LYS A 58 10.84 -0.21 -5.83
C LYS A 58 11.69 -0.09 -4.57
N ASN A 59 12.40 1.03 -4.42
CA ASN A 59 13.29 1.24 -3.27
C ASN A 59 12.52 1.56 -1.98
N GLU A 60 11.52 2.43 -2.06
CA GLU A 60 10.85 2.96 -0.87
C GLU A 60 9.64 2.12 -0.45
N TRP A 61 8.87 1.63 -1.42
CA TRP A 61 7.65 0.86 -1.18
C TRP A 61 7.82 -0.62 -1.48
N GLY A 62 8.93 -1.03 -2.12
CA GLY A 62 9.16 -2.43 -2.47
C GLY A 62 8.30 -2.93 -3.61
N ILE A 63 7.67 -2.05 -4.40
CA ILE A 63 6.74 -2.40 -5.48
C ILE A 63 7.09 -1.67 -6.77
N SER A 64 6.75 -2.25 -7.92
CA SER A 64 6.88 -1.56 -9.21
C SER A 64 5.73 -0.57 -9.46
N VAL A 65 5.92 0.31 -10.44
CA VAL A 65 4.82 1.16 -10.96
C VAL A 65 3.67 0.32 -11.52
N GLU A 66 3.97 -0.81 -12.15
CA GLU A 66 2.96 -1.73 -12.70
C GLU A 66 2.10 -2.35 -11.60
N GLU A 67 2.73 -2.79 -10.50
CA GLU A 67 2.00 -3.27 -9.32
C GLU A 67 1.11 -2.18 -8.73
N ALA A 68 1.63 -0.94 -8.61
CA ALA A 68 0.85 0.18 -8.11
C ALA A 68 -0.37 0.50 -9.01
N ARG A 69 -0.22 0.39 -10.33
CA ARG A 69 -1.32 0.55 -11.30
C ARG A 69 -2.35 -0.55 -11.20
N SER A 70 -1.90 -1.80 -11.07
CA SER A 70 -2.78 -2.95 -10.89
C SER A 70 -3.65 -2.77 -9.65
N ILE A 71 -3.06 -2.36 -8.53
CA ILE A 71 -3.79 -2.05 -7.29
C ILE A 71 -4.78 -0.90 -7.49
N TYR A 72 -4.40 0.14 -8.25
CA TYR A 72 -5.29 1.25 -8.55
C TYR A 72 -6.50 0.80 -9.38
N LYS A 73 -6.29 -0.09 -10.35
CA LYS A 73 -7.36 -0.68 -11.17
C LYS A 73 -8.27 -1.58 -10.33
N GLU A 74 -7.70 -2.51 -9.56
CA GLU A 74 -8.43 -3.41 -8.65
C GLU A 74 -9.32 -2.60 -7.69
N HIS A 75 -8.78 -1.51 -7.13
CA HIS A 75 -9.52 -0.65 -6.21
C HIS A 75 -10.73 0.00 -6.88
N LYS A 76 -10.58 0.50 -8.12
CA LYS A 76 -11.69 1.09 -8.88
C LYS A 76 -12.77 0.05 -9.20
N GLU A 77 -12.37 -1.15 -9.61
CA GLU A 77 -13.28 -2.26 -9.91
C GLU A 77 -14.05 -2.70 -8.66
N ARG A 78 -13.34 -2.87 -7.54
CA ARG A 78 -13.92 -3.26 -6.26
C ARG A 78 -14.90 -2.22 -5.69
N ILE A 79 -14.59 -0.92 -5.83
CA ILE A 79 -15.54 0.15 -5.48
C ILE A 79 -16.80 0.05 -6.35
N ALA A 80 -16.64 -0.13 -7.66
CA ALA A 80 -17.78 -0.24 -8.59
C ALA A 80 -18.68 -1.45 -8.26
N LEU A 81 -18.09 -2.54 -7.77
CA LEU A 81 -18.80 -3.75 -7.33
C LEU A 81 -19.31 -3.69 -5.88
N GLY A 82 -19.07 -2.59 -5.15
CA GLY A 82 -19.48 -2.46 -3.74
C GLY A 82 -18.72 -3.37 -2.77
N ASN A 83 -17.58 -3.93 -3.17
CA ASN A 83 -16.74 -4.83 -2.36
C ASN A 83 -15.35 -4.22 -2.12
N PRO A 84 -15.23 -3.15 -1.32
CA PRO A 84 -13.96 -2.46 -1.09
C PRO A 84 -12.96 -3.36 -0.34
N VAL A 85 -11.67 -3.09 -0.57
CA VAL A 85 -10.58 -3.82 0.12
C VAL A 85 -10.69 -3.64 1.63
N THR A 86 -10.64 -4.76 2.36
CA THR A 86 -10.70 -4.78 3.82
C THR A 86 -9.37 -4.44 4.47
N ALA A 87 -9.40 -4.10 5.77
CA ALA A 87 -8.17 -3.90 6.54
C ALA A 87 -7.30 -5.17 6.56
N ARG A 88 -7.92 -6.36 6.61
CA ARG A 88 -7.20 -7.65 6.58
C ARG A 88 -6.45 -7.85 5.27
N GLU A 89 -7.12 -7.64 4.14
CA GLU A 89 -6.48 -7.75 2.81
C GLU A 89 -5.36 -6.73 2.63
N ALA A 90 -5.54 -5.51 3.14
CA ALA A 90 -4.50 -4.49 3.11
C ALA A 90 -3.29 -4.86 3.99
N PHE A 91 -3.52 -5.50 5.14
CA PHE A 91 -2.47 -6.02 5.99
C PHE A 91 -1.69 -7.15 5.31
N GLU A 92 -2.39 -8.17 4.81
CA GLU A 92 -1.76 -9.30 4.11
C GLU A 92 -0.93 -8.82 2.92
N TRP A 93 -1.45 -7.85 2.16
CA TRP A 93 -0.70 -7.22 1.07
C TRP A 93 0.60 -6.57 1.55
N LYS A 94 0.53 -5.73 2.59
CA LYS A 94 1.72 -5.10 3.19
C LYS A 94 2.72 -6.14 3.70
N THR A 95 2.23 -7.18 4.35
CA THR A 95 3.03 -8.28 4.90
C THR A 95 3.70 -9.06 3.77
N ARG A 96 3.01 -9.27 2.65
CA ARG A 96 3.56 -9.92 1.45
C ARG A 96 4.68 -9.12 0.80
N VAL A 97 4.52 -7.80 0.70
CA VAL A 97 5.60 -6.91 0.23
C VAL A 97 6.81 -6.99 1.17
N SER A 98 6.57 -6.98 2.49
CA SER A 98 7.64 -7.09 3.50
C SER A 98 8.35 -8.45 3.44
N PHE A 99 7.60 -9.54 3.26
CA PHE A 99 8.14 -10.89 3.08
C PHE A 99 9.04 -10.95 1.85
N ARG A 100 8.56 -10.47 0.70
CA ARG A 100 9.36 -10.41 -0.54
C ARG A 100 10.69 -9.69 -0.32
N GLN A 101 10.67 -8.54 0.35
CA GLN A 101 11.90 -7.79 0.66
C GLN A 101 12.81 -8.55 1.63
N ALA A 102 12.24 -9.21 2.64
CA ALA A 102 13.00 -10.00 3.61
C ALA A 102 13.67 -11.22 2.94
N THR A 103 12.96 -11.91 2.03
CA THR A 103 13.51 -13.03 1.25
C THR A 103 14.61 -12.56 0.31
N GLN A 104 14.39 -11.46 -0.43
CA GLN A 104 15.39 -10.90 -1.35
C GLN A 104 16.67 -10.44 -0.64
N SER A 105 16.56 -9.99 0.62
CA SER A 105 17.71 -9.55 1.42
C SER A 105 18.31 -10.65 2.29
N GLY A 106 17.84 -11.90 2.19
CA GLY A 106 18.31 -13.02 3.02
C GLY A 106 17.98 -12.90 4.50
N LYS A 107 17.09 -11.98 4.89
CA LYS A 107 16.71 -11.73 6.29
C LYS A 107 15.72 -12.76 6.85
N THR A 108 15.13 -13.59 5.99
CA THR A 108 14.24 -14.68 6.40
C THR A 108 14.39 -15.89 5.49
N THR A 109 14.41 -17.07 6.10
CA THR A 109 14.32 -18.38 5.43
C THR A 109 12.96 -19.04 5.67
N LYS A 110 12.08 -18.40 6.46
CA LYS A 110 10.74 -18.88 6.77
C LYS A 110 9.85 -18.95 5.54
N THR A 111 8.87 -19.85 5.55
CA THR A 111 7.81 -19.88 4.54
C THR A 111 6.89 -18.66 4.67
N TRP A 112 6.06 -18.41 3.65
CA TRP A 112 5.07 -17.33 3.70
C TRP A 112 4.09 -17.52 4.88
N GLU A 113 3.64 -18.75 5.13
CA GLU A 113 2.67 -19.07 6.18
C GLU A 113 3.25 -18.82 7.58
N GLU A 114 4.48 -19.27 7.80
CA GLU A 114 5.20 -19.02 9.05
C GLU A 114 5.46 -17.52 9.27
N TYR A 115 5.81 -16.80 8.21
CA TYR A 115 6.01 -15.35 8.27
C TYR A 115 4.71 -14.62 8.59
N LEU A 116 3.61 -14.99 7.94
CA LEU A 116 2.29 -14.41 8.18
C LEU A 116 1.81 -14.69 9.61
N ALA A 117 1.99 -15.91 10.12
CA ALA A 117 1.62 -16.27 11.49
C ALA A 117 2.36 -15.40 12.54
N VAL A 118 3.66 -15.17 12.35
CA VAL A 118 4.43 -14.26 13.23
C VAL A 118 3.92 -12.83 13.12
N MET A 119 3.65 -12.36 11.90
CA MET A 119 3.17 -10.99 11.68
C MET A 119 1.75 -10.79 12.22
N ASP A 120 0.92 -11.83 12.21
CA ASP A 120 -0.41 -11.83 12.83
C ASP A 120 -0.34 -11.72 14.35
N GLN A 121 0.65 -12.34 14.99
CA GLN A 121 0.84 -12.17 16.44
C GLN A 121 1.40 -10.79 16.79
N VAL A 122 2.38 -10.31 16.01
CA VAL A 122 3.18 -9.13 16.38
C VAL A 122 2.64 -7.82 15.82
N SER A 123 2.23 -7.82 14.54
CA SER A 123 1.92 -6.59 13.79
C SER A 123 0.43 -6.36 13.54
N TRP A 124 -0.37 -7.42 13.45
CA TRP A 124 -1.80 -7.30 13.19
C TRP A 124 -2.56 -6.51 14.27
N PRO A 125 -2.36 -6.72 15.59
CA PRO A 125 -3.08 -5.95 16.61
C PRO A 125 -2.85 -4.44 16.50
N THR A 126 -1.60 -4.01 16.33
CA THR A 126 -1.25 -2.60 16.15
C THR A 126 -1.79 -2.05 14.83
N PHE A 127 -1.75 -2.85 13.76
CA PHE A 127 -2.30 -2.46 12.48
C PHE A 127 -3.82 -2.25 12.57
N GLN A 128 -4.55 -3.22 13.12
CA GLN A 128 -5.99 -3.16 13.34
C GLN A 128 -6.34 -1.93 14.18
N TYR A 129 -5.63 -1.68 15.28
CA TYR A 129 -5.84 -0.49 16.12
C TYR A 129 -5.67 0.82 15.34
N SER A 130 -4.64 0.93 14.49
CA SER A 130 -4.42 2.12 13.65
C SER A 130 -5.53 2.37 12.62
N PHE A 131 -6.29 1.32 12.28
CA PHE A 131 -7.44 1.38 11.37
C PHE A 131 -8.74 1.67 12.11
N THR A 132 -8.96 1.08 13.30
CA THR A 132 -10.17 1.34 14.11
C THR A 132 -10.20 2.79 14.61
N GLN A 133 -9.06 3.36 15.01
CA GLN A 133 -8.92 4.77 15.39
C GLN A 133 -9.24 5.75 14.24
N ARG A 134 -9.23 5.30 12.97
CA ARG A 134 -9.62 6.11 11.80
C ARG A 134 -11.13 6.09 11.51
N GLY A 135 -11.94 5.55 12.43
CA GLY A 135 -13.40 5.51 12.32
C GLY A 135 -13.96 4.24 11.65
N VAL A 136 -13.19 3.15 11.65
CA VAL A 136 -13.62 1.84 11.14
C VAL A 136 -13.99 0.95 12.33
N ALA A 137 -15.23 1.08 12.82
CA ALA A 137 -15.80 0.08 13.70
C ALA A 137 -16.12 -1.19 12.87
N ALA A 138 -15.87 -2.35 13.50
CA ALA A 138 -15.94 -3.70 12.97
C ALA A 138 -17.22 -4.03 12.17
#